data_AF-A0A8H7LC79-F1
#
_entry.id   AF-A0A8H7LC79-F1
#
_cell.length_a   1.000
_cell.length_b   1.000
_cell.length_c   1.000
_cell.angle_alpha   90.00
_cell.angle_beta   90.00
_cell.angle_gamma   90.00
#
_symmetry.space_group_name_H-M   'P 1'
#
loop_
_entity.id
_entity.type
_entity.pdbx_description
1 polymer ?
#
loop_
_entity_poly.entity_id
_entity_poly.type
_entity_poly.pdbx_seq_one_letter_code
_entity_poly.pdbx_strand_id
1 'polypeptide(L)'
;MFTKPKKNVVTIVGTTGVGKSQYSIELAKSINGEIINADSMQVYRGAPIITNKHPFSEREGIKHHVMDHIPWSEEYFIHRYSAEAVSAIEDIHARGKTPIIIGGTHYYLQNLLFKNKTIGEKEEKDQLRPLSSEQQALLDGPVDAIFKALTDVDPVISEKFHPKDTRKLRRALEIYYTTGQRPSEMYKEQKLDELEDTSLKYNTLLFWIYCDLEVLKERLDKRVDSMMQTGALDEIRELNNFYESQTPTPDMTTGIWQVIGYKEFRPWLTDGQKDVKLFEEGVERMKIRTRQYAKYQVKWIKKLLGVELNKEARFKFKYGGKIYLLDATDLNQWATNVRERGLAITEQFLNNGPLGVTEPLAPKNLASILPTSEFYEEFNSNKTLKAVDNWKHFECSVCKDSEGKPLVAVGEDNWQVHQNSRRHKKQLSYNAKKRKHEEMIEKYKKAKEADL
;
A
#
# COMPACT_ATOMS: atom_id res chain seq x y z
N MET A 1 -21.21 -27.63 15.53
CA MET A 1 -20.37 -27.79 14.32
C MET A 1 -18.91 -27.59 14.72
N PHE A 2 -18.09 -28.64 14.70
CA PHE A 2 -16.65 -28.50 14.94
C PHE A 2 -16.01 -27.96 13.66
N THR A 3 -15.70 -26.66 13.63
CA THR A 3 -14.94 -26.05 12.53
C THR A 3 -13.55 -26.70 12.48
N LYS A 4 -13.15 -27.20 11.30
CA LYS A 4 -11.80 -27.76 11.06
C LYS A 4 -10.73 -26.77 11.58
N PRO A 5 -9.70 -27.21 12.33
CA PRO A 5 -8.70 -26.31 12.87
C PRO A 5 -7.99 -25.58 11.72
N LYS A 6 -7.87 -24.26 11.85
CA LYS A 6 -7.15 -23.45 10.86
C LYS A 6 -5.66 -23.78 10.92
N LYS A 7 -5.01 -23.78 9.75
CA LYS A 7 -3.57 -23.99 9.65
C LYS A 7 -2.81 -22.72 10.08
N ASN A 8 -1.59 -22.91 10.58
CA ASN A 8 -0.74 -21.83 11.11
C ASN A 8 0.05 -21.13 9.99
N VAL A 9 0.10 -19.81 10.03
CA VAL A 9 0.99 -18.99 9.20
C VAL A 9 1.68 -17.95 10.07
N VAL A 10 2.95 -17.65 9.75
CA VAL A 10 3.70 -16.56 10.38
C VAL A 10 3.88 -15.45 9.36
N THR A 11 3.62 -14.21 9.76
CA THR A 11 3.79 -13.02 8.91
C THR A 11 4.77 -12.06 9.54
N ILE A 12 5.75 -11.58 8.76
CA ILE A 12 6.73 -10.59 9.19
C ILE A 12 6.55 -9.31 8.36
N VAL A 13 6.13 -8.24 9.03
CA VAL A 13 5.97 -6.90 8.45
C VAL A 13 6.97 -5.92 9.06
N GLY A 14 7.17 -4.80 8.38
CA GLY A 14 8.12 -3.77 8.79
C GLY A 14 8.63 -2.98 7.60
N THR A 15 9.25 -1.83 7.88
CA THR A 15 9.76 -0.96 6.82
C THR A 15 10.90 -1.62 6.05
N THR A 16 11.24 -1.12 4.86
CA THR A 16 12.53 -1.49 4.24
C THR A 16 13.69 -1.12 5.17
N GLY A 17 14.80 -1.87 5.12
CA GLY A 17 16.01 -1.61 5.91
C GLY A 17 16.00 -2.05 7.40
N VAL A 18 14.98 -2.78 7.88
CA VAL A 18 14.89 -3.24 9.29
C VAL A 18 15.28 -4.70 9.51
N GLY A 19 15.82 -5.40 8.50
CA GLY A 19 16.28 -6.78 8.65
C GLY A 19 15.20 -7.88 8.53
N LYS A 20 14.05 -7.60 7.89
CA LYS A 20 12.97 -8.60 7.69
C LYS A 20 13.46 -9.91 7.10
N SER A 21 14.26 -9.85 6.03
CA SER A 21 14.77 -11.04 5.35
C SER A 21 15.69 -11.85 6.27
N GLN A 22 16.61 -11.17 6.97
CA GLN A 22 17.50 -11.81 7.94
C GLN A 22 16.70 -12.57 9.02
N TYR A 23 15.75 -11.88 9.69
CA TYR A 23 14.94 -12.53 10.72
C TYR A 23 14.10 -13.68 10.16
N SER A 24 13.59 -13.57 8.93
CA SER A 24 12.79 -14.63 8.32
C SER A 24 13.56 -15.93 8.08
N ILE A 25 14.85 -15.83 7.77
CA ILE A 25 15.74 -16.98 7.57
C ILE A 25 16.09 -17.61 8.91
N GLU A 26 16.45 -16.78 9.90
CA GLU A 26 16.69 -17.23 11.29
C GLU A 26 15.46 -18.00 11.82
N LEU A 27 14.26 -17.45 11.60
CA LEU A 27 13.01 -18.08 11.99
C LEU A 27 12.72 -19.37 11.21
N ALA A 28 12.84 -19.34 9.88
CA ALA A 28 12.58 -20.50 9.02
C ALA A 28 13.43 -21.71 9.39
N LYS A 29 14.71 -21.46 9.70
CA LYS A 29 15.63 -22.49 10.16
C LYS A 29 15.19 -23.13 11.47
N SER A 30 14.70 -22.32 12.42
CA SER A 30 14.26 -22.80 13.74
C SER A 30 12.94 -23.56 13.71
N ILE A 31 12.01 -23.23 12.80
CA ILE A 31 10.65 -23.80 12.81
C ILE A 31 10.36 -24.75 11.62
N ASN A 32 11.39 -25.15 10.86
CA ASN A 32 11.25 -25.89 9.60
C ASN A 32 10.26 -25.19 8.65
N GLY A 33 10.48 -23.89 8.45
CA GLY A 33 9.63 -23.02 7.64
C GLY A 33 10.14 -22.79 6.22
N GLU A 34 9.26 -22.28 5.37
CA GLU A 34 9.60 -21.78 4.03
C GLU A 34 9.03 -20.38 3.85
N ILE A 35 9.71 -19.56 3.05
CA ILE A 35 9.42 -18.13 2.92
C ILE A 35 8.51 -17.88 1.72
N ILE A 36 7.46 -17.09 1.91
CA ILE A 36 6.61 -16.56 0.82
C ILE A 36 6.84 -15.06 0.74
N ASN A 37 7.32 -14.60 -0.41
CA ASN A 37 7.50 -13.17 -0.62
C ASN A 37 6.15 -12.45 -0.79
N ALA A 38 6.06 -11.23 -0.28
CA ALA A 38 4.90 -10.34 -0.37
C ALA A 38 5.38 -8.91 -0.72
N ASP A 39 6.36 -8.80 -1.62
CA ASP A 39 6.85 -7.54 -2.17
C ASP A 39 6.64 -7.50 -3.69
N SER A 40 5.78 -6.59 -4.13
CA SER A 40 5.37 -6.43 -5.53
C SER A 40 6.52 -6.19 -6.49
N MET A 41 7.68 -5.70 -6.04
CA MET A 41 8.83 -5.49 -6.92
C MET A 41 9.77 -6.71 -6.95
N GLN A 42 9.76 -7.56 -5.92
CA GLN A 42 10.67 -8.72 -5.82
C GLN A 42 10.19 -9.95 -6.58
N VAL A 43 8.95 -9.94 -7.07
CA VAL A 43 8.38 -10.99 -7.94
C VAL A 43 9.03 -11.00 -9.33
N TYR A 44 9.55 -9.86 -9.78
CA TYR A 44 10.17 -9.73 -11.10
C TYR A 44 11.52 -10.43 -11.16
N ARG A 45 11.87 -11.05 -12.28
CA ARG A 45 13.17 -11.69 -12.53
C ARG A 45 14.29 -10.65 -12.58
N GLY A 46 15.49 -10.97 -12.09
CA GLY A 46 16.64 -10.07 -12.20
C GLY A 46 16.52 -8.79 -11.36
N ALA A 47 17.34 -7.77 -11.61
CA ALA A 47 17.37 -6.54 -10.81
C ALA A 47 17.45 -6.74 -9.27
N PRO A 48 18.20 -7.72 -8.73
CA PRO A 48 18.20 -8.04 -7.30
C PRO A 48 18.67 -6.89 -6.41
N ILE A 49 19.56 -6.02 -6.87
CA ILE A 49 20.11 -4.92 -6.08
C ILE A 49 19.03 -3.85 -5.90
N ILE A 50 18.48 -3.28 -6.98
CA ILE A 50 17.49 -2.19 -6.88
C ILE A 50 16.17 -2.66 -6.24
N THR A 51 15.80 -3.93 -6.41
CA THR A 51 14.62 -4.52 -5.74
C THR A 51 14.94 -5.08 -4.35
N ASN A 52 16.20 -5.00 -3.91
CA ASN A 52 16.69 -5.42 -2.60
C ASN A 52 16.30 -6.86 -2.24
N LYS A 53 16.49 -7.79 -3.19
CA LYS A 53 16.29 -9.22 -2.95
C LYS A 53 17.35 -9.74 -2.01
N HIS A 54 16.96 -10.63 -1.11
CA HIS A 54 17.92 -11.29 -0.23
C HIS A 54 18.89 -12.15 -1.07
N PRO A 55 20.22 -12.00 -0.92
CA PRO A 55 21.19 -12.76 -1.71
C PRO A 55 21.02 -14.27 -1.54
N PHE A 56 21.13 -15.05 -2.62
CA PHE A 56 20.96 -16.51 -2.57
C PHE A 56 21.93 -17.20 -1.59
N SER A 57 23.18 -16.73 -1.52
CA SER A 57 24.21 -17.23 -0.61
C SER A 57 23.84 -17.07 0.87
N GLU A 58 23.01 -16.08 1.20
CA GLU A 58 22.60 -15.77 2.57
C GLU A 58 21.25 -16.41 2.93
N ARG A 59 20.61 -17.16 2.03
CA ARG A 59 19.30 -17.81 2.28
C ARG A 59 19.42 -19.13 3.06
N GLU A 60 20.63 -19.64 3.30
CA GLU A 60 20.86 -20.90 4.01
C GLU A 60 20.06 -22.11 3.48
N GLY A 61 19.80 -22.16 2.17
CA GLY A 61 19.00 -23.21 1.54
C GLY A 61 17.49 -23.12 1.81
N ILE A 62 17.01 -22.09 2.51
CA ILE A 62 15.59 -21.88 2.77
C ILE A 62 14.86 -21.51 1.47
N LYS A 63 13.85 -22.31 1.10
CA LYS A 63 13.05 -22.09 -0.11
C LYS A 63 12.26 -20.78 0.01
N HIS A 64 12.30 -19.99 -1.07
CA HIS A 64 11.53 -18.77 -1.24
C HIS A 64 10.52 -18.99 -2.38
N HIS A 65 9.26 -18.65 -2.13
CA HIS A 65 8.15 -18.75 -3.07
C HIS A 65 7.69 -17.35 -3.50
N VAL A 66 7.02 -17.28 -4.66
CA VAL A 66 6.42 -16.04 -5.20
C VAL A 66 7.44 -14.92 -5.34
N MET A 67 8.66 -15.24 -5.80
CA MET A 67 9.78 -14.31 -5.89
C MET A 67 10.60 -14.63 -7.15
N ASP A 68 11.11 -13.59 -7.80
CA ASP A 68 12.06 -13.70 -8.91
C ASP A 68 11.60 -14.60 -10.08
N HIS A 69 10.32 -14.54 -10.44
CA HIS A 69 9.71 -15.44 -11.42
C HIS A 69 8.95 -14.75 -12.57
N ILE A 70 8.65 -13.46 -12.45
CA ILE A 70 7.89 -12.67 -13.44
C ILE A 70 8.82 -11.92 -14.41
N PRO A 71 8.67 -12.03 -15.73
CA PRO A 71 9.48 -11.24 -16.67
C PRO A 71 9.11 -9.75 -16.63
N TRP A 72 10.02 -8.87 -17.04
CA TRP A 72 9.81 -7.41 -17.03
C TRP A 72 8.71 -6.93 -17.98
N SER A 73 8.36 -7.71 -19.00
CA SER A 73 7.27 -7.44 -19.93
C SER A 73 5.87 -7.70 -19.35
N GLU A 74 5.77 -8.37 -18.19
CA GLU A 74 4.49 -8.73 -17.60
C GLU A 74 4.10 -7.80 -16.44
N GLU A 75 2.80 -7.55 -16.31
CA GLU A 75 2.26 -6.89 -15.13
C GLU A 75 1.94 -7.91 -14.03
N TYR A 76 2.26 -7.55 -12.80
CA TYR A 76 1.93 -8.34 -11.61
C TYR A 76 0.92 -7.59 -10.74
N PHE A 77 -0.13 -8.29 -10.32
CA PHE A 77 -1.27 -7.70 -9.65
C PHE A 77 -1.83 -8.63 -8.58
N ILE A 78 -2.72 -8.07 -7.75
CA ILE A 78 -3.20 -8.71 -6.52
C ILE A 78 -3.77 -10.12 -6.73
N HIS A 79 -4.61 -10.34 -7.75
CA HIS A 79 -5.27 -11.63 -7.93
C HIS A 79 -4.27 -12.73 -8.32
N ARG A 80 -3.24 -12.39 -9.11
CA ARG A 80 -2.15 -13.31 -9.44
C ARG A 80 -1.34 -13.65 -8.20
N TYR A 81 -1.01 -12.64 -7.39
CA TYR A 81 -0.36 -12.84 -6.10
C TYR A 81 -1.15 -13.78 -5.18
N SER A 82 -2.45 -13.52 -5.02
CA SER A 82 -3.30 -14.30 -4.11
C SER A 82 -3.35 -15.77 -4.50
N ALA A 83 -3.52 -16.07 -5.79
CA ALA A 83 -3.53 -17.45 -6.27
C ALA A 83 -2.17 -18.15 -6.02
N GLU A 84 -1.06 -17.50 -6.39
CA GLU A 84 0.28 -18.05 -6.23
C GLU A 84 0.65 -18.23 -4.74
N ALA A 85 0.33 -17.26 -3.89
CA ALA A 85 0.62 -17.31 -2.46
C ALA A 85 -0.26 -18.34 -1.72
N VAL A 86 -1.54 -18.46 -2.05
CA VAL A 86 -2.41 -19.50 -1.47
C VAL A 86 -1.91 -20.89 -1.87
N SER A 87 -1.56 -21.10 -3.14
CA SER A 87 -0.99 -22.36 -3.60
C SER A 87 0.31 -22.69 -2.85
N ALA A 88 1.20 -21.71 -2.66
CA ALA A 88 2.42 -21.89 -1.88
C ALA A 88 2.13 -22.24 -0.41
N ILE A 89 1.16 -21.59 0.25
CA ILE A 89 0.75 -21.91 1.61
C ILE A 89 0.28 -23.37 1.71
N GLU A 90 -0.60 -23.79 0.80
CA GLU A 90 -1.16 -25.14 0.79
C GLU A 90 -0.08 -26.20 0.58
N ASP A 91 0.82 -25.97 -0.37
CA ASP A 91 1.97 -26.81 -0.71
C ASP A 91 2.95 -26.96 0.48
N ILE A 92 3.30 -25.85 1.14
CA ILE A 92 4.17 -25.84 2.33
C ILE A 92 3.51 -26.62 3.48
N HIS A 93 2.22 -26.38 3.73
CA HIS A 93 1.49 -27.11 4.77
C HIS A 93 1.37 -28.60 4.46
N ALA A 94 1.18 -28.98 3.20
CA ALA A 94 1.11 -30.38 2.79
C ALA A 94 2.41 -31.14 3.07
N ARG A 95 3.56 -30.44 3.05
CA ARG A 95 4.87 -30.97 3.47
C ARG A 95 5.12 -30.94 4.98
N GLY A 96 4.15 -30.54 5.79
CA GLY A 96 4.30 -30.41 7.25
C GLY A 96 5.22 -29.26 7.67
N LYS A 97 5.44 -28.28 6.80
CA LYS A 97 6.28 -27.09 7.08
C LYS A 97 5.42 -25.88 7.42
N THR A 98 6.04 -24.84 7.99
CA THR A 98 5.37 -23.59 8.37
C THR A 98 5.60 -22.49 7.32
N PRO A 99 4.55 -21.93 6.70
CA PRO A 99 4.68 -20.78 5.81
C PRO A 99 5.04 -19.51 6.58
N ILE A 100 6.08 -18.81 6.13
CA ILE A 100 6.52 -17.52 6.66
C ILE A 100 6.37 -16.47 5.56
N ILE A 101 5.35 -15.63 5.69
CA ILE A 101 5.04 -14.57 4.72
C ILE A 101 5.83 -13.32 5.08
N ILE A 102 6.62 -12.80 4.15
CA ILE A 102 7.46 -11.60 4.37
C ILE A 102 7.24 -10.58 3.27
N GLY A 103 7.10 -9.30 3.61
CA GLY A 103 7.10 -8.28 2.57
C GLY A 103 6.67 -6.90 3.00
N GLY A 104 6.90 -5.94 2.10
CA GLY A 104 6.49 -4.55 2.26
C GLY A 104 5.21 -4.20 1.51
N THR A 105 4.70 -5.08 0.64
CA THR A 105 3.47 -4.84 -0.12
C THR A 105 2.28 -5.29 0.69
N HIS A 106 1.94 -4.42 1.61
CA HIS A 106 0.86 -4.55 2.54
C HIS A 106 -0.52 -4.90 1.96
N TYR A 107 -0.85 -4.39 0.77
CA TYR A 107 -2.10 -4.73 0.08
C TYR A 107 -2.20 -6.23 -0.24
N TYR A 108 -1.06 -6.87 -0.52
CA TYR A 108 -0.96 -8.32 -0.75
C TYR A 108 -1.25 -9.09 0.54
N LEU A 109 -0.67 -8.65 1.66
CA LEU A 109 -0.90 -9.24 2.98
C LEU A 109 -2.38 -9.15 3.41
N GLN A 110 -3.03 -8.01 3.17
CA GLN A 110 -4.45 -7.85 3.51
C GLN A 110 -5.32 -8.88 2.79
N ASN A 111 -5.07 -9.10 1.51
CA ASN A 111 -5.83 -10.06 0.74
C ASN A 111 -5.52 -11.52 1.14
N LEU A 112 -4.25 -11.81 1.39
CA LEU A 112 -3.81 -13.16 1.73
C LEU A 112 -4.26 -13.60 3.13
N LEU A 113 -4.25 -12.68 4.09
CA LEU A 113 -4.55 -13.00 5.49
C LEU A 113 -6.02 -12.88 5.85
N PHE A 114 -6.77 -12.00 5.18
CA PHE A 114 -8.15 -11.72 5.52
C PHE A 114 -9.11 -12.11 4.40
N LYS A 115 -10.28 -12.64 4.78
CA LYS A 115 -11.40 -12.95 3.89
C LYS A 115 -11.96 -11.67 3.28
N ASN A 116 -12.53 -11.79 2.09
CA ASN A 116 -13.41 -10.78 1.49
C ASN A 116 -12.77 -9.38 1.34
N LYS A 117 -11.45 -9.28 1.05
CA LYS A 117 -10.76 -7.98 0.91
C LYS A 117 -10.65 -7.46 -0.51
N THR A 118 -10.84 -8.31 -1.50
CA THR A 118 -11.00 -7.89 -2.89
C THR A 118 -12.43 -8.12 -3.32
N ILE A 119 -12.97 -7.15 -4.07
CA ILE A 119 -14.22 -7.35 -4.79
C ILE A 119 -13.90 -8.17 -6.04
N GLY A 120 -14.70 -9.21 -6.26
CA GLY A 120 -14.56 -10.18 -7.35
C GLY A 120 -13.77 -11.45 -7.02
N GLU A 121 -13.43 -11.68 -5.74
CA GLU A 121 -12.71 -12.89 -5.30
C GLU A 121 -13.60 -14.16 -5.29
N LYS A 122 -14.91 -13.99 -5.11
CA LYS A 122 -15.91 -15.07 -5.16
C LYS A 122 -16.40 -15.36 -6.57
N GLU A 123 -15.94 -14.60 -7.57
CA GLU A 123 -16.47 -14.70 -8.93
C GLU A 123 -15.57 -15.61 -9.74
N GLU A 124 -16.08 -16.81 -10.04
CA GLU A 124 -15.50 -17.64 -11.10
C GLU A 124 -15.44 -16.79 -12.37
N LYS A 125 -14.26 -16.68 -12.99
CA LYS A 125 -14.07 -15.88 -14.22
C LYS A 125 -15.08 -16.23 -15.32
N ASP A 126 -15.60 -17.45 -15.30
CA ASP A 126 -16.61 -17.95 -16.23
C ASP A 126 -18.00 -17.33 -16.04
N GLN A 127 -18.26 -16.65 -14.91
CA GLN A 127 -19.52 -15.97 -14.60
C GLN A 127 -19.45 -14.44 -14.84
N LEU A 128 -18.28 -13.90 -15.20
CA LEU A 128 -18.12 -12.47 -15.49
C LEU A 128 -18.62 -12.14 -16.90
N ARG A 129 -19.42 -11.07 -17.01
CA ARG A 129 -19.88 -10.56 -18.30
C ARG A 129 -18.70 -9.92 -19.05
N PRO A 130 -18.51 -10.21 -20.35
CA PRO A 130 -17.52 -9.51 -21.15
C PRO A 130 -17.92 -8.03 -21.28
N LEU A 131 -16.92 -7.15 -21.26
CA LEU A 131 -17.15 -5.72 -21.50
C LEU A 131 -17.53 -5.50 -22.96
N SER A 132 -18.60 -4.74 -23.18
CA SER A 132 -18.91 -4.23 -24.52
C SER A 132 -17.88 -3.19 -24.97
N SER A 133 -17.75 -2.98 -26.28
CA SER A 133 -16.84 -1.98 -26.86
C SER A 133 -17.11 -0.57 -26.31
N GLU A 134 -18.38 -0.22 -26.08
CA GLU A 134 -18.79 1.07 -25.49
C GLU A 134 -18.36 1.20 -24.03
N GLN A 135 -18.53 0.14 -23.23
CA GLN A 135 -18.08 0.13 -21.84
C GLN A 135 -16.55 0.22 -21.75
N GLN A 136 -15.84 -0.47 -22.62
CA GLN A 136 -14.38 -0.40 -22.70
C GLN A 136 -13.93 1.02 -23.07
N ALA A 137 -14.53 1.63 -24.10
CA ALA A 137 -14.23 2.99 -24.51
C ALA A 137 -14.50 4.02 -23.40
N LEU A 138 -15.56 3.82 -22.59
CA LEU A 138 -15.84 4.66 -21.43
C LEU A 138 -14.78 4.49 -20.34
N LEU A 139 -14.37 3.26 -20.04
CA LEU A 139 -13.34 2.95 -19.02
C LEU A 139 -11.93 3.44 -19.41
N ASP A 140 -11.66 3.55 -20.70
CA ASP A 140 -10.44 4.12 -21.27
C ASP A 140 -10.57 5.63 -21.54
N GLY A 141 -11.76 6.21 -21.30
CA GLY A 141 -12.08 7.61 -21.54
C GLY A 141 -11.69 8.57 -20.39
N PRO A 142 -12.16 9.83 -20.46
CA PRO A 142 -11.86 10.85 -19.46
C PRO A 142 -12.43 10.50 -18.08
N VAL A 143 -11.68 10.83 -17.02
CA VAL A 143 -12.09 10.50 -15.64
C VAL A 143 -13.44 11.09 -15.25
N ASP A 144 -13.79 12.28 -15.77
CA ASP A 144 -15.06 12.93 -15.48
C ASP A 144 -16.25 12.10 -16.03
N ALA A 145 -16.07 11.45 -17.17
CA ALA A 145 -17.09 10.57 -17.77
C ALA A 145 -17.26 9.28 -16.95
N ILE A 146 -16.15 8.69 -16.51
CA ILE A 146 -16.15 7.52 -15.62
C ILE A 146 -16.82 7.86 -14.29
N PHE A 147 -16.50 9.02 -13.71
CA PHE A 147 -17.08 9.49 -12.45
C PHE A 147 -18.59 9.69 -12.56
N LYS A 148 -19.06 10.31 -13.65
CA LYS A 148 -20.49 10.51 -13.91
C LYS A 148 -21.21 9.16 -14.03
N ALA A 149 -20.70 8.27 -14.88
CA ALA A 149 -21.31 6.95 -15.08
C ALA A 149 -21.35 6.13 -13.78
N LEU A 150 -20.29 6.19 -12.95
CA LEU A 150 -20.28 5.54 -11.65
C LEU A 150 -21.30 6.17 -10.69
N THR A 151 -21.49 7.49 -10.73
CA THR A 151 -22.46 8.20 -9.89
C THR A 151 -23.90 7.81 -10.24
N ASP A 152 -24.20 7.65 -11.54
CA ASP A 152 -25.52 7.23 -12.01
C ASP A 152 -25.86 5.80 -11.56
N VAL A 153 -24.84 4.94 -11.44
CA VAL A 153 -25.01 3.51 -11.11
C VAL A 153 -24.91 3.23 -9.60
N ASP A 154 -23.89 3.77 -8.93
CA ASP A 154 -23.54 3.52 -7.53
C ASP A 154 -23.04 4.82 -6.84
N PRO A 155 -23.95 5.74 -6.47
CA PRO A 155 -23.58 7.03 -5.91
C PRO A 155 -22.85 6.91 -4.56
N VAL A 156 -23.11 5.84 -3.80
CA VAL A 156 -22.45 5.59 -2.52
C VAL A 156 -20.94 5.40 -2.69
N ILE A 157 -20.52 4.75 -3.77
CA ILE A 157 -19.10 4.51 -4.06
C ILE A 157 -18.46 5.70 -4.77
N SER A 158 -19.20 6.42 -5.61
CA SER A 158 -18.67 7.63 -6.24
C SER A 158 -18.36 8.72 -5.20
N GLU A 159 -19.21 8.91 -4.19
CA GLU A 159 -18.96 9.87 -3.08
C GLU A 159 -17.74 9.47 -2.24
N LYS A 160 -17.52 8.18 -2.03
CA LYS A 160 -16.36 7.68 -1.27
C LYS A 160 -15.02 8.01 -1.91
N PHE A 161 -14.96 8.14 -3.23
CA PHE A 161 -13.72 8.38 -3.97
C PHE A 161 -13.59 9.82 -4.42
N HIS A 162 -12.35 10.30 -4.56
CA HIS A 162 -12.12 11.62 -5.12
C HIS A 162 -12.40 11.59 -6.63
N PRO A 163 -13.03 12.61 -7.24
CA PRO A 163 -13.39 12.61 -8.67
C PRO A 163 -12.20 12.45 -9.64
N LYS A 164 -10.98 12.70 -9.16
CA LYS A 164 -9.72 12.50 -9.90
C LYS A 164 -9.02 11.16 -9.65
N ASP A 165 -9.59 10.28 -8.84
CA ASP A 165 -9.01 8.95 -8.56
C ASP A 165 -9.34 7.96 -9.68
N THR A 166 -8.79 8.22 -10.88
CA THR A 166 -9.14 7.51 -12.13
C THR A 166 -9.09 6.01 -11.98
N ARG A 167 -8.08 5.48 -11.27
CA ARG A 167 -7.89 4.04 -11.08
C ARG A 167 -9.01 3.42 -10.26
N LYS A 168 -9.40 4.04 -9.13
CA LYS A 168 -10.46 3.49 -8.28
C LYS A 168 -11.83 3.63 -8.92
N LEU A 169 -12.09 4.77 -9.58
CA LEU A 169 -13.33 5.02 -10.29
C LEU A 169 -13.52 4.04 -11.45
N ARG A 170 -12.48 3.88 -12.30
CA ARG A 170 -12.45 2.89 -13.38
C ARG A 170 -12.71 1.49 -12.84
N ARG A 171 -11.99 1.06 -11.79
CA ARG A 171 -12.15 -0.28 -11.23
C ARG A 171 -13.53 -0.53 -10.63
N ALA A 172 -14.10 0.45 -9.94
CA ALA A 172 -15.44 0.33 -9.37
C ALA A 172 -16.51 0.19 -10.47
N LEU A 173 -16.39 0.98 -11.54
CA LEU A 173 -17.30 0.90 -12.68
C LEU A 173 -17.12 -0.40 -13.47
N GLU A 174 -15.87 -0.83 -13.67
CA GLU A 174 -15.52 -2.10 -14.30
C GLU A 174 -16.16 -3.28 -13.55
N ILE A 175 -16.05 -3.32 -12.22
CA ILE A 175 -16.71 -4.33 -11.38
C ILE A 175 -18.20 -4.37 -11.69
N TYR A 176 -18.89 -3.22 -11.65
CA TYR A 176 -20.32 -3.20 -11.93
C TYR A 176 -20.65 -3.75 -13.33
N TYR A 177 -19.86 -3.40 -14.35
CA TYR A 177 -20.09 -3.92 -15.70
C TYR A 177 -19.85 -5.43 -15.79
N THR A 178 -18.78 -5.94 -15.18
CA THR A 178 -18.45 -7.36 -15.25
C THR A 178 -19.37 -8.22 -14.39
N THR A 179 -19.78 -7.75 -13.20
CA THR A 179 -20.53 -8.56 -12.22
C THR A 179 -22.03 -8.29 -12.23
N GLY A 180 -22.44 -7.09 -12.64
CA GLY A 180 -23.83 -6.63 -12.55
C GLY A 180 -24.29 -6.25 -11.16
N GLN A 181 -23.42 -6.36 -10.15
CA GLN A 181 -23.69 -5.95 -8.79
C GLN A 181 -23.02 -4.61 -8.48
N ARG A 182 -23.69 -3.78 -7.68
CA ARG A 182 -23.11 -2.51 -7.25
C ARG A 182 -21.96 -2.78 -6.27
N PRO A 183 -20.77 -2.20 -6.46
CA PRO A 183 -19.67 -2.35 -5.51
C PRO A 183 -20.05 -1.99 -4.07
N SER A 184 -20.94 -1.01 -3.85
CA SER A 184 -21.45 -0.65 -2.52
C SER A 184 -22.23 -1.77 -1.83
N GLU A 185 -23.00 -2.55 -2.58
CA GLU A 185 -23.75 -3.70 -2.09
C GLU A 185 -22.79 -4.84 -1.73
N MET A 186 -21.83 -5.13 -2.62
CA MET A 186 -20.78 -6.12 -2.37
C MET A 186 -19.98 -5.78 -1.11
N TYR A 187 -19.61 -4.51 -0.91
CA TYR A 187 -18.93 -4.08 0.33
C TYR A 187 -19.80 -4.24 1.59
N LYS A 188 -21.13 -4.13 1.49
CA LYS A 188 -22.04 -4.37 2.62
C LYS A 188 -22.14 -5.86 2.94
N GLU A 189 -22.27 -6.71 1.93
CA GLU A 189 -22.29 -8.17 2.08
C GLU A 189 -20.99 -8.69 2.69
N GLN A 190 -19.84 -8.23 2.19
CA GLN A 190 -18.53 -8.59 2.76
C GLN A 190 -18.44 -8.24 4.26
N LYS A 191 -19.03 -7.12 4.68
CA LYS A 191 -19.06 -6.72 6.10
C LYS A 191 -20.01 -7.57 6.93
N LEU A 192 -21.09 -8.09 6.35
CA LEU A 192 -22.02 -8.99 7.02
C LEU A 192 -21.35 -10.35 7.24
N ASP A 193 -20.66 -10.89 6.23
CA ASP A 193 -19.87 -12.13 6.33
C ASP A 193 -18.76 -12.02 7.40
N GLU A 194 -18.15 -10.84 7.58
CA GLU A 194 -17.15 -10.59 8.62
C GLU A 194 -17.70 -10.73 10.07
N LEU A 195 -19.03 -10.77 10.27
CA LEU A 195 -19.66 -10.82 11.59
C LEU A 195 -19.82 -12.25 12.16
N GLU A 196 -19.66 -13.31 11.36
CA GLU A 196 -20.04 -14.66 11.78
C GLU A 196 -18.99 -15.40 12.64
N ASP A 197 -17.68 -15.18 12.46
CA ASP A 197 -16.65 -15.82 13.33
C ASP A 197 -15.29 -15.10 13.30
N THR A 198 -14.73 -14.78 12.15
CA THR A 198 -13.39 -14.14 12.04
C THR A 198 -13.12 -13.75 10.60
N SER A 199 -12.42 -12.62 10.45
CA SER A 199 -11.97 -12.14 9.15
C SER A 199 -10.69 -12.83 8.69
N LEU A 200 -9.93 -13.51 9.57
CA LEU A 200 -8.68 -14.20 9.18
C LEU A 200 -8.93 -15.49 8.40
N LYS A 201 -8.09 -15.80 7.41
CA LYS A 201 -8.09 -17.07 6.65
C LYS A 201 -7.37 -18.19 7.41
N TYR A 202 -6.37 -17.85 8.23
CA TYR A 202 -5.47 -18.79 8.93
C TYR A 202 -5.31 -18.45 10.42
N ASN A 203 -4.72 -19.36 11.20
CA ASN A 203 -4.12 -19.01 12.48
C ASN A 203 -2.89 -18.14 12.20
N THR A 204 -2.97 -16.84 12.49
CA THR A 204 -1.97 -15.87 12.02
C THR A 204 -1.18 -15.29 13.18
N LEU A 205 0.13 -15.58 13.20
CA LEU A 205 1.10 -14.88 14.02
C LEU A 205 1.70 -13.73 13.21
N LEU A 206 1.71 -12.51 13.77
CA LEU A 206 2.21 -11.34 13.06
C LEU A 206 3.29 -10.61 13.85
N PHE A 207 4.47 -10.53 13.27
CA PHE A 207 5.58 -9.73 13.76
C PHE A 207 5.67 -8.42 13.03
N TRP A 208 5.86 -7.33 13.79
CA TRP A 208 6.27 -6.05 13.26
C TRP A 208 7.69 -5.75 13.72
N ILE A 209 8.65 -5.88 12.81
CA ILE A 209 10.02 -5.42 13.06
C ILE A 209 10.04 -3.90 12.90
N TYR A 210 10.34 -3.21 13.99
CA TYR A 210 10.34 -1.76 14.08
C TYR A 210 11.75 -1.23 14.33
N CYS A 211 12.02 -0.06 13.80
CA CYS A 211 13.22 0.72 14.06
C CYS A 211 12.80 2.18 14.22
N ASP A 212 13.41 2.89 15.17
CA ASP A 212 13.21 4.32 15.30
C ASP A 212 13.46 5.07 13.98
N LEU A 213 12.66 6.09 13.69
CA LEU A 213 12.66 6.76 12.40
C LEU A 213 13.97 7.51 12.10
N GLU A 214 14.63 8.07 13.11
CA GLU A 214 15.88 8.82 12.90
C GLU A 214 17.03 7.86 12.63
N VAL A 215 17.10 6.77 13.40
CA VAL A 215 18.09 5.70 13.17
C VAL A 215 17.85 5.02 11.81
N LEU A 216 16.58 4.76 11.47
CA LEU A 216 16.22 4.14 10.20
C LEU A 216 16.59 5.04 9.01
N LYS A 217 16.41 6.36 9.12
CA LYS A 217 16.74 7.30 8.05
C LYS A 217 18.20 7.17 7.62
N GLU A 218 19.12 7.19 8.58
CA GLU A 218 20.56 7.07 8.30
C GLU A 218 20.90 5.71 7.66
N ARG A 219 20.30 4.63 8.16
CA ARG A 219 20.48 3.29 7.58
C ARG A 219 19.99 3.19 6.14
N LEU A 220 18.83 3.80 5.84
CA LEU A 220 18.28 3.80 4.48
C LEU A 220 19.17 4.57 3.51
N ASP A 221 19.73 5.70 3.94
CA ASP A 221 20.62 6.50 3.11
C ASP A 221 21.92 5.76 2.82
N LYS A 222 22.58 5.22 3.87
CA LYS A 222 23.78 4.38 3.72
C LYS A 222 23.55 3.15 2.85
N ARG A 223 22.35 2.55 2.94
CA ARG A 223 21.97 1.40 2.11
C ARG A 223 21.90 1.78 0.63
N VAL A 224 21.31 2.93 0.30
CA VAL A 224 21.28 3.42 -1.09
C VAL A 224 22.70 3.69 -1.59
N ASP A 225 23.55 4.28 -0.76
CA ASP A 225 24.97 4.51 -1.11
C ASP A 225 25.70 3.19 -1.39
N SER A 226 25.52 2.19 -0.53
CA SER A 226 26.07 0.84 -0.75
C SER A 226 25.53 0.22 -2.04
N MET A 227 24.22 0.31 -2.30
CA MET A 227 23.61 -0.24 -3.52
C MET A 227 24.26 0.33 -4.78
N MET A 228 24.54 1.64 -4.81
CA MET A 228 25.22 2.29 -5.94
C MET A 228 26.65 1.74 -6.14
N GLN A 229 27.34 1.38 -5.06
CA GLN A 229 28.69 0.80 -5.11
C GLN A 229 28.69 -0.69 -5.51
N THR A 230 27.64 -1.44 -5.18
CA THR A 230 27.58 -2.90 -5.38
C THR A 230 27.01 -3.32 -6.74
N GLY A 231 26.68 -2.37 -7.63
CA GLY A 231 26.26 -2.68 -9.01
C GLY A 231 24.84 -2.25 -9.39
N ALA A 232 24.15 -1.43 -8.57
CA ALA A 232 22.81 -0.94 -8.94
C ALA A 232 22.82 -0.16 -10.26
N LEU A 233 23.92 0.52 -10.59
CA LEU A 233 24.08 1.25 -11.85
C LEU A 233 23.91 0.37 -13.08
N ASP A 234 24.44 -0.85 -13.03
CA ASP A 234 24.38 -1.77 -14.15
C ASP A 234 22.96 -2.32 -14.33
N GLU A 235 22.26 -2.61 -13.23
CA GLU A 235 20.84 -2.97 -13.27
C GLU A 235 19.97 -1.83 -13.82
N ILE A 236 20.24 -0.58 -13.42
CA ILE A 236 19.52 0.60 -13.91
C ILE A 236 19.69 0.76 -15.43
N ARG A 237 20.91 0.56 -15.93
CA ARG A 237 21.20 0.57 -17.38
C ARG A 237 20.49 -0.57 -18.09
N GLU A 238 20.52 -1.78 -17.52
CA GLU A 238 19.85 -2.95 -18.08
C GLU A 238 18.33 -2.73 -18.20
N LEU A 239 17.69 -2.24 -17.12
CA LEU A 239 16.28 -1.86 -17.15
C LEU A 239 16.01 -0.78 -18.18
N ASN A 240 16.90 0.21 -18.34
CA ASN A 240 16.72 1.27 -19.33
C ASN A 240 16.78 0.73 -20.77
N ASN A 241 17.74 -0.13 -21.06
CA ASN A 241 17.88 -0.74 -22.37
C ASN A 241 16.64 -1.59 -22.70
N PHE A 242 16.13 -2.35 -21.73
CA PHE A 242 14.88 -3.07 -21.91
C PHE A 242 13.70 -2.11 -22.13
N TYR A 243 13.60 -1.05 -21.33
CA TYR A 243 12.54 -0.03 -21.46
C TYR A 243 12.49 0.59 -22.86
N GLU A 244 13.64 1.00 -23.38
CA GLU A 244 13.77 1.63 -24.70
C GLU A 244 13.52 0.65 -25.85
N SER A 245 13.76 -0.65 -25.62
CA SER A 245 13.45 -1.69 -26.61
C SER A 245 11.95 -1.99 -26.77
N GLN A 246 11.12 -1.59 -25.80
CA GLN A 246 9.68 -1.91 -25.82
C GLN A 246 8.90 -0.90 -26.70
N THR A 247 8.01 -1.44 -27.53
CA THR A 247 7.07 -0.65 -28.34
C THR A 247 5.65 -1.24 -28.19
N PRO A 248 4.65 -0.46 -27.72
CA PRO A 248 4.74 0.93 -27.28
C PRO A 248 5.57 1.08 -26.00
N THR A 249 6.06 2.30 -25.77
CA THR A 249 6.84 2.62 -24.57
C THR A 249 6.01 2.34 -23.30
N PRO A 250 6.54 1.57 -22.33
CA PRO A 250 5.79 1.19 -21.14
C PRO A 250 5.44 2.39 -20.25
N ASP A 251 4.30 2.30 -19.58
CA ASP A 251 3.89 3.25 -18.54
C ASP A 251 4.70 3.03 -17.25
N MET A 252 5.31 4.09 -16.71
CA MET A 252 6.05 4.06 -15.44
C MET A 252 5.18 3.83 -14.21
N THR A 253 3.87 3.87 -14.40
CA THR A 253 2.91 3.66 -13.34
C THR A 253 2.44 2.20 -13.24
N THR A 254 2.96 1.30 -14.08
CA THR A 254 2.65 -0.14 -14.07
C THR A 254 3.91 -1.02 -14.04
N GLY A 255 3.73 -2.30 -13.72
CA GLY A 255 4.78 -3.32 -13.74
C GLY A 255 6.02 -3.03 -12.87
N ILE A 256 7.17 -3.56 -13.32
CA ILE A 256 8.51 -3.32 -12.75
C ILE A 256 8.89 -1.82 -12.76
N TRP A 257 8.32 -1.04 -13.68
CA TRP A 257 8.67 0.38 -13.89
C TRP A 257 8.33 1.29 -12.70
N GLN A 258 7.49 0.79 -11.78
CA GLN A 258 7.16 1.46 -10.53
C GLN A 258 8.30 1.44 -9.50
N VAL A 259 9.32 0.58 -9.68
CA VAL A 259 10.42 0.36 -8.74
C VAL A 259 11.10 1.67 -8.33
N ILE A 260 11.44 1.77 -7.05
CA ILE A 260 12.26 2.87 -6.53
C ILE A 260 13.71 2.52 -6.82
N GLY A 261 14.36 3.31 -7.68
CA GLY A 261 15.73 3.06 -8.13
C GLY A 261 15.91 3.11 -9.63
N TYR A 262 14.83 3.16 -10.43
CA TYR A 262 14.92 3.32 -11.89
C TYR A 262 14.44 4.71 -12.33
N LYS A 263 13.17 5.04 -12.07
CA LYS A 263 12.54 6.30 -12.52
C LYS A 263 13.25 7.55 -12.01
N GLU A 264 13.90 7.47 -10.86
CA GLU A 264 14.66 8.57 -10.26
C GLU A 264 15.88 8.96 -11.11
N PHE A 265 16.46 8.02 -11.86
CA PHE A 265 17.66 8.21 -12.68
C PHE A 265 17.37 8.53 -14.15
N ARG A 266 16.10 8.60 -14.56
CA ARG A 266 15.75 8.86 -15.96
C ARG A 266 16.33 10.14 -16.55
N PRO A 267 16.31 11.30 -15.86
CA PRO A 267 16.92 12.51 -16.39
C PRO A 267 18.40 12.29 -16.78
N TRP A 268 19.15 11.58 -15.94
CA TRP A 268 20.54 11.22 -16.19
C TRP A 268 20.70 10.22 -17.35
N LEU A 269 19.81 9.22 -17.44
CA LEU A 269 19.80 8.26 -18.54
C LEU A 269 19.50 8.94 -19.88
N THR A 270 18.52 9.84 -19.93
CA THR A 270 18.11 10.57 -21.15
C THR A 270 19.14 11.57 -21.64
N ASP A 271 20.01 12.08 -20.76
CA ASP A 271 21.15 12.95 -21.12
C ASP A 271 22.33 12.14 -21.71
N GLY A 272 22.21 10.81 -21.78
CA GLY A 272 23.29 9.94 -22.22
C GLY A 272 24.36 9.73 -21.15
N GLN A 273 23.99 9.85 -19.87
CA GLN A 273 24.81 9.53 -18.70
C GLN A 273 26.06 10.43 -18.52
N LYS A 274 26.01 11.68 -18.99
CA LYS A 274 27.17 12.59 -19.00
C LYS A 274 27.19 13.53 -17.79
N ASP A 275 26.04 14.08 -17.41
CA ASP A 275 25.98 15.03 -16.30
C ASP A 275 26.03 14.34 -14.93
N VAL A 276 27.12 14.56 -14.20
CA VAL A 276 27.32 14.08 -12.83
C VAL A 276 26.27 14.66 -11.86
N LYS A 277 25.81 15.90 -12.10
CA LYS A 277 24.79 16.52 -11.24
C LYS A 277 23.44 15.80 -11.35
N LEU A 278 23.05 15.40 -12.57
CA LEU A 278 21.83 14.62 -12.77
C LEU A 278 21.91 13.24 -12.09
N PHE A 279 23.10 12.65 -12.06
CA PHE A 279 23.34 11.40 -11.32
C PHE A 279 23.17 11.61 -9.81
N GLU A 280 23.84 12.60 -9.23
CA GLU A 280 23.74 12.94 -7.80
C GLU A 280 22.30 13.28 -7.39
N GLU A 281 21.57 14.02 -8.23
CA GLU A 281 20.15 14.29 -8.03
C GLU A 281 19.31 13.01 -8.08
N GLY A 282 19.62 12.07 -8.98
CA GLY A 282 18.97 10.77 -9.05
C GLY A 282 19.13 9.96 -7.76
N VAL A 283 20.36 9.93 -7.21
CA VAL A 283 20.67 9.27 -5.94
C VAL A 283 19.89 9.91 -4.79
N GLU A 284 19.90 11.24 -4.66
CA GLU A 284 19.16 11.91 -3.58
C GLU A 284 17.65 11.72 -3.73
N ARG A 285 17.11 11.75 -4.95
CA ARG A 285 15.69 11.43 -5.21
C ARG A 285 15.37 10.00 -4.78
N MET A 286 16.24 9.03 -5.07
CA MET A 286 16.06 7.64 -4.62
C MET A 286 16.06 7.52 -3.10
N LYS A 287 16.96 8.22 -2.40
CA LYS A 287 16.98 8.29 -0.93
C LYS A 287 15.68 8.90 -0.38
N ILE A 288 15.25 10.05 -0.92
CA ILE A 288 13.97 10.69 -0.56
C ILE A 288 12.80 9.71 -0.72
N ARG A 289 12.70 9.05 -1.88
CA ARG A 289 11.61 8.10 -2.17
C ARG A 289 11.63 6.88 -1.26
N THR A 290 12.82 6.36 -0.95
CA THR A 290 13.00 5.26 0.02
C THR A 290 12.51 5.66 1.41
N ARG A 291 12.85 6.87 1.90
CA ARG A 291 12.35 7.40 3.18
C ARG A 291 10.84 7.63 3.18
N GLN A 292 10.30 8.16 2.09
CA GLN A 292 8.85 8.33 1.92
C GLN A 292 8.13 6.98 1.95
N TYR A 293 8.69 5.97 1.30
CA TYR A 293 8.15 4.61 1.29
C TYR A 293 8.15 4.01 2.70
N ALA A 294 9.25 4.09 3.46
CA ALA A 294 9.30 3.62 4.84
C ALA A 294 8.24 4.32 5.74
N LYS A 295 8.08 5.65 5.62
CA LYS A 295 7.02 6.39 6.35
C LYS A 295 5.62 5.93 5.96
N TYR A 296 5.38 5.69 4.66
CA TYR A 296 4.12 5.17 4.17
C TYR A 296 3.83 3.77 4.72
N GLN A 297 4.85 2.91 4.79
CA GLN A 297 4.75 1.57 5.37
C GLN A 297 4.32 1.60 6.84
N VAL A 298 4.95 2.44 7.68
CA VAL A 298 4.53 2.60 9.10
C VAL A 298 3.09 3.10 9.20
N LYS A 299 2.73 4.12 8.40
CA LYS A 299 1.35 4.64 8.38
C LYS A 299 0.36 3.53 8.02
N TRP A 300 0.70 2.67 7.07
CA TRP A 300 -0.15 1.57 6.66
C TRP A 300 -0.28 0.51 7.76
N ILE A 301 0.83 0.09 8.38
CA ILE A 301 0.82 -0.91 9.47
C ILE A 301 -0.11 -0.43 10.59
N LYS A 302 0.02 0.83 11.00
CA LYS A 302 -0.82 1.42 12.05
C LYS A 302 -2.28 1.62 11.61
N LYS A 303 -2.53 2.22 10.44
CA LYS A 303 -3.87 2.72 10.07
C LYS A 303 -4.68 1.79 9.16
N LEU A 304 -4.12 0.70 8.69
CA LEU A 304 -4.80 -0.22 7.77
C LEU A 304 -4.74 -1.64 8.31
N LEU A 305 -3.55 -2.21 8.51
CA LEU A 305 -3.43 -3.55 9.09
C LEU A 305 -3.85 -3.61 10.54
N GLY A 306 -3.37 -2.69 11.38
CA GLY A 306 -3.75 -2.65 12.79
C GLY A 306 -5.26 -2.54 12.99
N VAL A 307 -5.94 -1.76 12.13
CA VAL A 307 -7.40 -1.60 12.15
C VAL A 307 -8.12 -2.92 11.83
N GLU A 308 -7.66 -3.64 10.79
CA GLU A 308 -8.24 -4.93 10.42
C GLU A 308 -7.99 -6.00 11.48
N LEU A 309 -6.78 -6.04 12.03
CA LEU A 309 -6.42 -6.95 13.12
C LEU A 309 -7.21 -6.65 14.40
N ASN A 310 -7.46 -5.38 14.72
CA ASN A 310 -8.25 -5.01 15.89
C ASN A 310 -9.71 -5.47 15.79
N LYS A 311 -10.25 -5.75 14.59
CA LYS A 311 -11.57 -6.37 14.46
C LYS A 311 -11.63 -7.76 15.11
N GLU A 312 -10.50 -8.47 15.15
CA GLU A 312 -10.40 -9.79 15.79
C GLU A 312 -10.52 -9.72 17.31
N ALA A 313 -10.43 -8.54 17.93
CA ALA A 313 -10.73 -8.35 19.34
C ALA A 313 -12.16 -8.78 19.70
N ARG A 314 -13.11 -8.59 18.77
CA ARG A 314 -14.52 -9.03 18.91
C ARG A 314 -14.63 -10.55 19.08
N PHE A 315 -13.68 -11.28 18.51
CA PHE A 315 -13.56 -12.73 18.56
C PHE A 315 -12.48 -13.18 19.54
N LYS A 316 -12.09 -12.30 20.47
CA LYS A 316 -11.07 -12.54 21.50
C LYS A 316 -9.73 -13.01 20.94
N PHE A 317 -9.40 -12.66 19.69
CA PHE A 317 -8.19 -13.11 19.00
C PHE A 317 -8.05 -14.63 18.87
N LYS A 318 -9.18 -15.37 18.78
CA LYS A 318 -9.24 -16.84 18.71
C LYS A 318 -8.31 -17.45 17.67
N TYR A 319 -8.17 -16.83 16.49
CA TYR A 319 -7.32 -17.29 15.39
C TYR A 319 -6.07 -16.41 15.20
N GLY A 320 -5.70 -15.63 16.21
CA GLY A 320 -4.63 -14.64 16.16
C GLY A 320 -5.17 -13.24 15.91
N GLY A 321 -4.40 -12.41 15.21
CA GLY A 321 -4.75 -11.00 15.01
C GLY A 321 -4.06 -10.04 15.97
N LYS A 322 -3.08 -10.50 16.74
CA LYS A 322 -2.22 -9.65 17.57
C LYS A 322 -0.93 -9.32 16.81
N ILE A 323 -0.45 -8.08 16.93
CA ILE A 323 0.86 -7.66 16.40
C ILE A 323 1.88 -7.72 17.53
N TYR A 324 2.97 -8.43 17.30
CA TYR A 324 4.12 -8.48 18.21
C TYR A 324 5.27 -7.64 17.65
N LEU A 325 5.69 -6.62 18.39
CA LEU A 325 6.82 -5.76 18.01
C LEU A 325 8.15 -6.44 18.33
N LEU A 326 9.08 -6.34 17.39
CA LEU A 326 10.47 -6.70 17.55
C LEU A 326 11.32 -5.44 17.34
N ASP A 327 12.15 -5.09 18.32
CA ASP A 327 12.92 -3.84 18.29
C ASP A 327 14.26 -4.04 17.59
N ALA A 328 14.36 -3.54 16.36
CA ALA A 328 15.56 -3.53 15.55
C ALA A 328 16.27 -2.16 15.57
N THR A 329 15.96 -1.29 16.53
CA THR A 329 16.56 0.05 16.63
C THR A 329 18.06 -0.03 16.92
N ASP A 330 18.51 -0.93 17.80
CA ASP A 330 19.93 -1.21 18.00
C ASP A 330 20.28 -2.61 17.45
N LEU A 331 21.12 -2.67 16.42
CA LEU A 331 21.52 -3.93 15.80
C LEU A 331 22.44 -4.76 16.71
N ASN A 332 23.12 -4.16 17.67
CA ASN A 332 23.92 -4.90 18.65
C ASN A 332 23.03 -5.76 19.57
N GLN A 333 21.77 -5.35 19.73
CA GLN A 333 20.75 -6.06 20.52
C GLN A 333 19.84 -6.93 19.65
N TRP A 334 20.16 -7.13 18.36
CA TRP A 334 19.34 -7.92 17.42
C TRP A 334 19.06 -9.33 17.94
N ALA A 335 20.10 -9.99 18.48
CA ALA A 335 20.00 -11.34 19.02
C ALA A 335 18.90 -11.45 20.10
N THR A 336 18.87 -10.52 21.05
CA THR A 336 17.90 -10.53 22.15
C THR A 336 16.54 -9.98 21.72
N ASN A 337 16.52 -8.78 21.13
CA ASN A 337 15.29 -8.01 20.91
C ASN A 337 14.46 -8.49 19.72
N VAL A 338 15.11 -9.13 18.75
CA VAL A 338 14.46 -9.62 17.51
C VAL A 338 14.46 -11.14 17.48
N ARG A 339 15.65 -11.76 17.48
CA ARG A 339 15.78 -13.20 17.27
C ARG A 339 15.20 -14.02 18.43
N GLU A 340 15.77 -13.92 19.64
CA GLU A 340 15.35 -14.70 20.80
C GLU A 340 13.88 -14.45 21.15
N ARG A 341 13.50 -13.16 21.23
CA ARG A 341 12.11 -12.76 21.48
C ARG A 341 11.14 -13.34 20.45
N GLY A 342 11.46 -13.20 19.16
CA GLY A 342 10.60 -13.66 18.09
C GLY A 342 10.49 -15.19 18.04
N LEU A 343 11.58 -15.91 18.34
CA LEU A 343 11.57 -17.37 18.47
C LEU A 343 10.69 -17.84 19.63
N ALA A 344 10.83 -17.23 20.81
CA ALA A 344 10.01 -17.55 21.99
C ALA A 344 8.51 -17.38 21.71
N ILE A 345 8.13 -16.29 21.04
CA ILE A 345 6.73 -16.05 20.63
C ILE A 345 6.25 -17.10 19.65
N THR A 346 7.08 -17.44 18.66
CA THR A 346 6.70 -18.39 17.63
C THR A 346 6.52 -19.80 18.21
N GLU A 347 7.41 -20.20 19.12
CA GLU A 347 7.31 -21.48 19.82
C GLU A 347 6.01 -21.57 20.64
N GLN A 348 5.70 -20.54 21.43
CA GLN A 348 4.44 -20.47 22.19
C GLN A 348 3.23 -20.53 21.26
N PHE A 349 3.27 -19.80 20.13
CA PHE A 349 2.18 -19.78 19.16
C PHE A 349 1.95 -21.12 18.48
N LEU A 350 3.02 -21.79 18.04
CA LEU A 350 2.92 -23.07 17.33
C LEU A 350 2.48 -24.20 18.26
N ASN A 351 2.94 -24.20 19.52
CA ASN A 351 2.63 -25.25 20.49
C ASN A 351 1.26 -25.05 21.17
N ASN A 352 0.95 -23.81 21.54
CA ASN A 352 -0.22 -23.50 22.39
C ASN A 352 -1.34 -22.77 21.62
N GLY A 353 -1.12 -22.48 20.33
CA GLY A 353 -2.04 -21.70 19.51
C GLY A 353 -2.03 -20.19 19.82
N PRO A 354 -2.87 -19.40 19.13
CA PRO A 354 -2.84 -17.95 19.21
C PRO A 354 -3.10 -17.34 20.60
N LEU A 355 -3.89 -18.02 21.44
CA LEU A 355 -4.22 -17.56 22.79
C LEU A 355 -3.16 -17.97 23.83
N GLY A 356 -2.27 -18.90 23.49
CA GLY A 356 -1.26 -19.42 24.40
C GLY A 356 0.07 -18.66 24.39
N VAL A 357 0.15 -17.53 23.67
CA VAL A 357 1.31 -16.63 23.70
C VAL A 357 1.21 -15.69 24.90
N THR A 358 2.14 -15.81 25.83
CA THR A 358 2.20 -15.03 27.08
C THR A 358 3.10 -13.81 26.98
N GLU A 359 3.98 -13.78 25.97
CA GLU A 359 4.84 -12.63 25.69
C GLU A 359 4.03 -11.35 25.44
N PRO A 360 4.49 -10.18 25.93
CA PRO A 360 3.80 -8.92 25.69
C PRO A 360 3.78 -8.56 24.20
N LEU A 361 2.84 -7.72 23.78
CA LEU A 361 2.74 -7.28 22.39
C LEU A 361 3.92 -6.38 21.97
N ALA A 362 4.51 -5.65 22.91
CA ALA A 362 5.64 -4.78 22.67
C ALA A 362 6.63 -4.83 23.84
N PRO A 363 7.94 -4.66 23.56
CA PRO A 363 8.91 -4.27 24.57
C PRO A 363 8.49 -2.98 25.29
N LYS A 364 8.88 -2.82 26.56
CA LYS A 364 8.45 -1.68 27.41
C LYS A 364 8.73 -0.32 26.77
N ASN A 365 9.88 -0.18 26.09
CA ASN A 365 10.29 1.04 25.40
C ASN A 365 9.47 1.35 24.13
N LEU A 366 8.78 0.36 23.55
CA LEU A 366 7.98 0.50 22.33
C LEU A 366 6.47 0.38 22.57
N ALA A 367 6.02 0.29 23.83
CA ALA A 367 4.61 0.12 24.16
C ALA A 367 3.72 1.24 23.58
N SER A 368 4.23 2.48 23.52
CA SER A 368 3.54 3.64 22.95
C SER A 368 3.44 3.64 21.43
N ILE A 369 4.19 2.76 20.74
CA ILE A 369 4.17 2.68 19.27
C ILE A 369 2.93 1.97 18.77
N LEU A 370 2.42 0.98 19.53
CA LEU A 370 1.17 0.31 19.21
C LEU A 370 0.00 1.27 19.43
N PRO A 371 -0.87 1.45 18.42
CA PRO A 371 -2.08 2.21 18.63
C PRO A 371 -3.00 1.54 19.66
N THR A 372 -3.72 2.36 20.44
CA THR A 372 -4.68 1.89 21.44
C THR A 372 -5.96 1.38 20.77
N SER A 373 -6.77 0.60 21.50
CA SER A 373 -8.11 0.20 21.06
C SER A 373 -8.97 1.41 20.70
N GLU A 374 -8.90 2.48 21.51
CA GLU A 374 -9.58 3.76 21.27
C GLU A 374 -9.19 4.38 19.93
N PHE A 375 -7.90 4.41 19.60
CA PHE A 375 -7.42 4.90 18.30
C PHE A 375 -8.05 4.12 17.14
N TYR A 376 -8.19 2.79 17.28
CA TYR A 376 -8.77 1.96 16.24
C TYR A 376 -10.28 2.13 16.11
N GLU A 377 -10.99 2.37 17.20
CA GLU A 377 -12.44 2.63 17.21
C GLU A 377 -12.77 3.97 16.54
N GLU A 378 -12.06 5.04 16.92
CA GLU A 378 -12.18 6.37 16.30
C GLU A 378 -11.80 6.34 14.81
N PHE A 379 -10.76 5.60 14.45
CA PHE A 379 -10.36 5.51 13.05
C PHE A 379 -11.33 4.67 12.22
N ASN A 380 -11.94 3.63 12.80
CA ASN A 380 -12.95 2.81 12.14
C ASN A 380 -14.25 3.57 11.92
N SER A 381 -14.73 4.33 12.91
CA SER A 381 -15.97 5.12 12.78
C SER A 381 -15.88 6.04 11.55
N ASN A 382 -14.75 6.71 11.36
CA ASN A 382 -14.45 7.59 10.22
C ASN A 382 -14.37 6.89 8.84
N LYS A 383 -14.26 5.56 8.79
CA LYS A 383 -14.16 4.77 7.55
C LYS A 383 -15.35 3.84 7.31
N THR A 384 -16.34 3.84 8.18
CA THR A 384 -17.52 2.99 8.02
C THR A 384 -18.49 3.57 6.99
N LEU A 385 -19.27 2.70 6.33
CA LEU A 385 -20.36 3.09 5.42
C LEU A 385 -21.46 3.90 6.13
N LYS A 386 -21.50 3.90 7.46
CA LYS A 386 -22.41 4.74 8.26
C LYS A 386 -21.89 6.17 8.44
N ALA A 387 -20.66 6.46 8.04
CA ALA A 387 -20.09 7.80 7.99
C ALA A 387 -20.24 8.41 6.57
N VAL A 388 -21.43 8.27 5.97
CA VAL A 388 -21.74 8.86 4.66
C VAL A 388 -21.51 10.38 4.70
N ASP A 389 -21.81 11.01 5.83
CA ASP A 389 -21.57 12.44 6.07
C ASP A 389 -20.08 12.83 5.95
N ASN A 390 -19.15 11.89 6.18
CA ASN A 390 -17.71 12.12 6.06
C ASN A 390 -17.19 11.99 4.61
N TRP A 391 -18.01 11.56 3.65
CA TRP A 391 -17.61 11.38 2.24
C TRP A 391 -18.23 12.42 1.31
N LYS A 392 -18.95 13.40 1.87
CA LYS A 392 -19.51 14.50 1.09
C LYS A 392 -18.43 15.27 0.34
N HIS A 393 -18.68 15.55 -0.93
CA HIS A 393 -17.79 16.39 -1.75
C HIS A 393 -18.10 17.87 -1.52
N PHE A 394 -17.06 18.64 -1.26
CA PHE A 394 -17.11 20.09 -1.14
C PHE A 394 -16.28 20.72 -2.24
N GLU A 395 -16.92 21.53 -3.08
CA GLU A 395 -16.25 22.25 -4.15
C GLU A 395 -15.90 23.68 -3.72
N CYS A 396 -14.63 24.04 -3.88
CA CYS A 396 -14.18 25.40 -3.65
C CYS A 396 -14.41 26.26 -4.89
N SER A 397 -15.33 27.21 -4.82
CA SER A 397 -15.55 28.21 -5.89
C SER A 397 -14.37 29.17 -6.10
N VAL A 398 -13.46 29.25 -5.12
CA VAL A 398 -12.34 30.21 -5.11
C VAL A 398 -11.05 29.58 -5.64
N CYS A 399 -10.74 28.37 -5.19
CA CYS A 399 -9.49 27.69 -5.53
C CYS A 399 -9.71 26.83 -6.77
N LYS A 400 -9.02 27.18 -7.86
CA LYS A 400 -8.97 26.38 -9.08
C LYS A 400 -7.58 25.76 -9.24
N ASP A 401 -7.50 24.64 -9.96
CA ASP A 401 -6.25 24.05 -10.40
C ASP A 401 -5.73 24.69 -11.71
N SER A 402 -4.65 24.13 -12.25
CA SER A 402 -4.02 24.58 -13.50
C SER A 402 -4.92 24.45 -14.73
N GLU A 403 -5.93 23.57 -14.68
CA GLU A 403 -6.90 23.33 -15.76
C GLU A 403 -8.19 24.16 -15.55
N GLY A 404 -8.24 24.98 -14.50
CA GLY A 404 -9.41 25.80 -14.17
C GLY A 404 -10.53 25.06 -13.45
N LYS A 405 -10.34 23.79 -13.10
CA LYS A 405 -11.33 23.00 -12.34
C LYS A 405 -11.30 23.39 -10.85
N PRO A 406 -12.45 23.45 -10.17
CA PRO A 406 -12.51 23.77 -8.75
C PRO A 406 -11.78 22.70 -7.92
N LEU A 407 -11.18 23.12 -6.81
CA LEU A 407 -10.62 22.20 -5.83
C LEU A 407 -11.78 21.50 -5.12
N VAL A 408 -11.76 20.16 -5.16
CA VAL A 408 -12.71 19.31 -4.45
C VAL A 408 -12.05 18.78 -3.18
N ALA A 409 -12.73 18.91 -2.05
CA ALA A 409 -12.38 18.24 -0.79
C ALA A 409 -13.42 17.17 -0.49
N VAL A 410 -12.99 16.01 0.01
CA VAL A 410 -13.88 14.91 0.41
C VAL A 410 -13.91 14.86 1.93
N GLY A 411 -15.09 15.10 2.51
CA GLY A 411 -15.34 15.14 3.95
C GLY A 411 -15.13 16.51 4.60
N GLU A 412 -15.89 16.77 5.65
CA GLU A 412 -15.93 18.05 6.38
C GLU A 412 -14.56 18.42 6.98
N ASP A 413 -13.84 17.47 7.58
CA ASP A 413 -12.52 17.75 8.17
C ASP A 413 -11.52 18.25 7.12
N ASN A 414 -11.47 17.58 5.96
CA ASN A 414 -10.58 17.98 4.86
C ASN A 414 -11.01 19.33 4.26
N TRP A 415 -12.32 19.59 4.25
CA TRP A 415 -12.86 20.87 3.83
C TRP A 415 -12.45 22.01 4.77
N GLN A 416 -12.53 21.82 6.08
CA GLN A 416 -12.06 22.79 7.07
C GLN A 416 -10.55 23.03 6.97
N VAL A 417 -9.76 21.97 6.77
CA VAL A 417 -8.32 22.09 6.51
C VAL A 417 -8.06 22.91 5.24
N HIS A 418 -8.83 22.69 4.18
CA HIS A 418 -8.74 23.47 2.95
C HIS A 418 -9.06 24.94 3.17
N GLN A 419 -10.18 25.26 3.82
CA GLN A 419 -10.60 26.64 4.11
C GLN A 419 -9.53 27.41 4.91
N ASN A 420 -8.88 26.71 5.85
CA ASN A 420 -7.82 27.28 6.67
C ASN A 420 -6.44 27.33 5.99
N SER A 421 -6.29 26.70 4.82
CA SER A 421 -5.03 26.60 4.11
C SER A 421 -4.52 27.95 3.62
N ARG A 422 -3.18 28.10 3.58
CA ARG A 422 -2.54 29.29 3.00
C ARG A 422 -2.95 29.52 1.55
N ARG A 423 -3.17 28.44 0.78
CA ARG A 423 -3.62 28.51 -0.62
C ARG A 423 -4.98 29.20 -0.71
N HIS A 424 -5.95 28.76 0.08
CA HIS A 424 -7.30 29.33 0.09
C HIS A 424 -7.29 30.80 0.52
N LYS A 425 -6.61 31.11 1.63
CA LYS A 425 -6.48 32.49 2.13
C LYS A 425 -5.80 33.43 1.13
N LYS A 426 -4.75 32.97 0.45
CA LYS A 426 -4.04 33.76 -0.58
C LYS A 426 -4.95 34.02 -1.79
N GLN A 427 -5.69 33.01 -2.25
CA GLN A 427 -6.58 33.15 -3.40
C GLN A 427 -7.78 34.07 -3.11
N LEU A 428 -8.36 33.98 -1.91
CA LEU A 428 -9.37 34.92 -1.44
C LEU A 428 -8.87 36.37 -1.46
N SER A 429 -7.66 36.60 -0.91
CA SER A 429 -7.05 37.93 -0.91
C SER A 429 -6.80 38.45 -2.33
N TYR A 430 -6.30 37.59 -3.23
CA TYR A 430 -6.08 37.94 -4.63
C TYR A 430 -7.39 38.31 -5.33
N ASN A 431 -8.44 37.49 -5.20
CA ASN A 431 -9.75 37.75 -5.80
C ASN A 431 -10.39 39.03 -5.25
N ALA A 432 -10.24 39.30 -3.95
CA ALA A 432 -10.74 40.55 -3.35
C ALA A 432 -10.01 41.79 -3.89
N LYS A 433 -8.68 41.71 -4.10
CA LYS A 433 -7.90 42.79 -4.73
C LYS A 433 -8.30 43.00 -6.19
N LYS A 434 -8.47 41.90 -6.95
CA LYS A 434 -8.91 41.94 -8.34
C LYS A 434 -10.28 42.60 -8.48
N ARG A 435 -11.26 42.20 -7.66
CA ARG A 435 -12.60 42.80 -7.67
C ARG A 435 -12.57 44.31 -7.39
N LYS A 436 -11.81 44.75 -6.38
CA LYS A 436 -11.64 46.19 -6.08
C LYS A 436 -11.02 46.97 -7.24
N HIS A 437 -10.09 46.35 -7.97
CA HIS A 437 -9.47 46.97 -9.14
C HIS A 437 -10.46 47.08 -10.31
N GLU A 438 -11.23 46.03 -10.57
CA GLU A 438 -12.30 46.02 -11.59
C GLU A 438 -13.39 47.05 -11.27
N GLU A 439 -13.85 47.12 -10.02
CA GLU A 439 -14.80 48.14 -9.54
C GLU A 439 -14.26 49.57 -9.74
N MET A 440 -12.96 49.79 -9.51
CA MET A 440 -12.33 51.09 -9.81
C MET A 440 -12.35 51.39 -11.31
N ILE A 441 -11.92 50.45 -12.15
CA ILE A 441 -11.92 50.63 -13.61
C ILE A 441 -13.32 50.96 -14.11
N GLU A 442 -14.34 50.28 -13.60
CA GLU A 442 -15.71 50.48 -14.03
C GLU A 442 -16.28 51.83 -13.56
N LYS A 443 -15.92 52.28 -12.36
CA LYS A 443 -16.20 53.67 -11.92
C LYS A 443 -15.54 54.70 -12.84
N TYR A 444 -14.28 54.48 -13.22
CA TYR A 444 -13.59 55.37 -14.16
C TYR A 444 -14.24 55.38 -15.54
N LYS A 445 -14.70 54.24 -16.07
CA LYS A 445 -15.42 54.17 -17.35
C LYS A 445 -16.75 54.91 -17.30
N LYS A 446 -17.55 54.70 -16.25
CA LYS A 446 -18.84 55.39 -16.07
C LYS A 446 -18.70 56.89 -15.90
N ALA A 447 -17.67 57.35 -15.19
CA ALA A 447 -17.38 58.78 -15.08
C ALA A 447 -17.05 59.39 -16.45
N LYS A 448 -16.29 58.67 -17.28
CA LYS A 448 -15.90 59.11 -18.62
C LYS A 448 -17.04 59.10 -19.63
N GLU A 449 -18.02 58.23 -19.47
CA GLU A 449 -19.26 58.18 -20.26
C GLU A 449 -20.29 59.24 -19.83
N ALA A 450 -20.22 59.74 -18.59
CA ALA A 450 -21.08 60.81 -18.09
C ALA A 450 -20.58 62.23 -18.45
N ASP A 451 -19.30 62.35 -18.80
CA ASP A 451 -18.65 63.59 -19.30
C ASP A 451 -18.73 63.75 -20.84
N LEU A 452 -19.36 62.79 -21.53
CA LEU A 452 -19.67 62.77 -22.97
C LEU A 452 -21.17 62.97 -23.16
#